data_AF-A0AAW1YV34-F1
#
_entry.id   AF-A0AAW1YV34-F1
#
_cell.length_a   1.000
_cell.length_b   1.000
_cell.length_c   1.000
_cell.angle_alpha   90.00
_cell.angle_beta   90.00
_cell.angle_gamma   90.00
#
_symmetry.space_group_name_H-M   'P 1'
#
loop_
_entity.id
_entity.type
_entity.pdbx_description
1 polymer ?
#
loop_
_entity_poly.entity_id
_entity_poly.type
_entity_poly.pdbx_seq_one_letter_code
_entity_poly.pdbx_strand_id
1 'polypeptide(L)'
;MSPRVFSILVILWLVMAVEMATLEGQQILQALHCPPCERIHCSPRRALKLQCQGGITTGICGCCPACAKLAGESCGGTWDYLGKCDEGLVCVYQEATDGKPEAELKGTCKSVLEVLKADTCRPECTWEFCKANPNEICSARSVSMQKRECGGHCQHTTCSSCLVLRPPSCAQTCSPIDHVCLHRFGRCVRGHLTEDKHPTVCHQNLQNNSEGFFVCLAPACPTAAN
;
A
#
# COMPACT_ATOMS: atom_id res chain seq x y z
N MET A 1 -73.56 -17.27 0.26
CA MET A 1 -72.19 -17.75 0.55
C MET A 1 -71.98 -17.69 2.06
N SER A 2 -71.51 -18.77 2.70
CA SER A 2 -71.26 -18.77 4.15
C SER A 2 -70.12 -17.79 4.50
N PRO A 3 -70.17 -17.06 5.63
CA PRO A 3 -69.11 -16.12 6.02
C PRO A 3 -67.72 -16.77 6.09
N ARG A 4 -67.67 -18.09 6.33
CA ARG A 4 -66.43 -18.88 6.29
C ARG A 4 -65.83 -18.97 4.88
N VAL A 5 -66.66 -19.11 3.86
CA VAL A 5 -66.23 -19.21 2.45
C VAL A 5 -65.69 -17.87 1.96
N PHE A 6 -66.33 -16.76 2.35
CA PHE A 6 -65.87 -15.43 2.00
C PHE A 6 -64.51 -15.10 2.64
N SER A 7 -64.33 -15.49 3.91
CA SER A 7 -63.05 -15.29 4.62
C SER A 7 -61.90 -16.10 4.01
N ILE A 8 -62.16 -17.34 3.57
CA ILE A 8 -61.16 -18.18 2.88
C ILE A 8 -60.76 -17.56 1.53
N LEU A 9 -61.71 -17.04 0.75
CA LEU A 9 -61.42 -16.39 -0.54
C LEU A 9 -60.58 -15.12 -0.38
N VAL A 10 -60.85 -14.32 0.66
CA VAL A 10 -60.04 -13.12 0.96
C VAL A 10 -58.62 -13.51 1.38
N ILE A 11 -58.45 -14.54 2.20
CA ILE A 11 -57.13 -15.02 2.61
C ILE A 11 -56.35 -15.55 1.40
N LEU A 12 -56.99 -16.34 0.53
CA LEU A 12 -56.35 -16.83 -0.70
C LEU A 12 -55.95 -15.67 -1.62
N TRP A 13 -56.79 -14.64 -1.75
CA TRP A 13 -56.46 -13.46 -2.55
C TRP A 13 -55.28 -12.66 -1.95
N LEU A 14 -55.22 -12.53 -0.62
CA LEU A 14 -54.11 -11.90 0.08
C LEU A 14 -52.81 -12.71 -0.04
N VAL A 15 -52.86 -14.04 0.06
CA VAL A 15 -51.68 -14.90 -0.11
C VAL A 15 -51.15 -14.81 -1.55
N MET A 16 -52.04 -14.87 -2.55
CA MET A 16 -51.65 -14.72 -3.96
C MET A 16 -51.10 -13.31 -4.26
N ALA A 17 -51.63 -12.27 -3.61
CA ALA A 17 -51.12 -10.91 -3.74
C ALA A 17 -49.72 -10.75 -3.09
N VAL A 18 -49.47 -11.44 -1.97
CA VAL A 18 -48.17 -11.45 -1.29
C VAL A 18 -47.12 -12.20 -2.12
N GLU A 19 -47.47 -13.33 -2.76
CA GLU A 19 -46.54 -14.05 -3.64
C GLU A 19 -46.14 -13.22 -4.87
N MET A 20 -47.08 -12.49 -5.49
CA MET A 20 -46.81 -11.60 -6.62
C MET A 20 -45.91 -10.39 -6.25
N ALA A 21 -45.91 -9.95 -4.98
CA ALA A 21 -45.08 -8.85 -4.49
C ALA A 21 -43.63 -9.27 -4.15
N THR A 22 -43.32 -10.57 -4.13
CA THR A 22 -41.95 -11.07 -3.88
C THR A 22 -41.16 -11.37 -5.14
N LEU A 23 -41.73 -11.15 -6.33
CA LEU A 23 -41.02 -11.26 -7.62
C LEU A 23 -40.35 -9.94 -8.06
N GLU A 24 -40.04 -9.05 -7.13
CA GLU A 24 -39.17 -7.91 -7.40
C GLU A 24 -37.71 -8.38 -7.52
N GLY A 25 -37.33 -8.68 -8.76
CA GLY A 25 -36.04 -8.33 -9.31
C GLY A 25 -34.81 -8.80 -8.52
N GLN A 26 -34.55 -10.10 -8.56
CA GLN A 26 -33.21 -10.63 -8.34
C GLN A 26 -32.31 -10.10 -9.46
N GLN A 27 -31.74 -8.91 -9.27
CA GLN A 27 -30.72 -8.33 -10.15
C GLN A 27 -29.51 -9.25 -10.10
N ILE A 28 -29.45 -10.20 -11.04
CA ILE A 28 -28.24 -10.94 -11.33
C ILE A 28 -27.23 -9.89 -11.81
N LEU A 29 -26.27 -9.56 -10.95
CA LEU A 29 -25.06 -8.82 -11.35
C LEU A 29 -24.40 -9.64 -12.45
N GLN A 30 -24.67 -9.29 -13.70
CA GLN A 30 -23.95 -9.86 -14.83
C GLN A 30 -22.50 -9.41 -14.72
N ALA A 31 -21.59 -10.36 -14.53
CA ALA A 31 -20.16 -10.10 -14.62
C ALA A 31 -19.86 -9.48 -15.99
N LEU A 32 -19.16 -8.34 -16.00
CA LEU A 32 -18.72 -7.70 -17.23
C LEU A 32 -17.72 -8.63 -17.93
N HIS A 33 -18.10 -9.17 -19.09
CA HIS A 33 -17.24 -9.99 -19.93
C HIS A 33 -16.82 -9.23 -21.17
N CYS A 34 -15.54 -9.35 -21.53
CA CYS A 34 -15.04 -8.78 -22.78
C CYS A 34 -15.61 -9.54 -24.00
N PRO A 35 -16.03 -8.82 -25.05
CA PRO A 35 -16.43 -9.46 -26.30
C PRO A 35 -15.22 -10.04 -27.05
N PRO A 36 -15.45 -10.91 -28.05
CA PRO A 36 -14.39 -11.38 -28.95
C PRO A 36 -13.64 -10.20 -29.61
N CYS A 37 -12.33 -10.35 -29.81
CA CYS A 37 -11.46 -9.27 -30.30
C CYS A 37 -11.88 -8.73 -31.68
N GLU A 38 -12.54 -9.53 -32.51
CA GLU A 38 -13.04 -9.14 -33.83
C GLU A 38 -14.11 -8.04 -33.73
N ARG A 39 -14.81 -7.96 -32.59
CA ARG A 39 -15.83 -6.94 -32.30
C ARG A 39 -15.26 -5.70 -31.62
N ILE A 40 -13.96 -5.67 -31.34
CA ILE A 40 -13.31 -4.55 -30.65
C ILE A 40 -12.55 -3.69 -31.65
N HIS A 41 -12.84 -2.39 -31.62
CA HIS A 41 -12.16 -1.41 -32.46
C HIS A 41 -11.03 -0.71 -31.69
N CYS A 42 -9.80 -0.99 -32.10
CA CYS A 42 -8.60 -0.44 -31.47
C CYS A 42 -8.07 0.80 -32.22
N SER A 43 -7.61 1.79 -31.47
CA SER A 43 -6.91 2.96 -32.00
C SER A 43 -5.62 3.22 -31.21
N PRO A 44 -4.43 3.05 -31.80
CA PRO A 44 -4.18 2.49 -33.13
C PRO A 44 -4.44 0.98 -33.16
N ARG A 45 -4.84 0.46 -34.32
CA ARG A 45 -5.06 -0.99 -34.51
C ARG A 45 -3.77 -1.82 -34.49
N ARG A 46 -2.64 -1.21 -34.84
CA ARG A 46 -1.35 -1.89 -34.96
C ARG A 46 -0.40 -1.39 -33.89
N ALA A 47 0.23 -2.33 -33.19
CA ALA A 47 1.28 -2.09 -32.21
C ALA A 47 2.38 -1.16 -32.73
N LEU A 48 2.85 -1.38 -33.96
CA LEU A 48 3.92 -0.59 -34.63
C LEU A 48 3.62 0.92 -34.75
N LYS A 49 2.36 1.35 -34.59
CA LYS A 49 1.98 2.76 -34.63
C LYS A 49 2.04 3.43 -33.25
N LEU A 50 2.17 2.67 -32.18
CA LEU A 50 2.37 3.22 -30.84
C LEU A 50 3.84 3.65 -30.70
N GLN A 51 4.04 4.87 -30.20
CA GLN A 51 5.35 5.36 -29.79
C GLN A 51 5.45 5.21 -28.27
N CYS A 52 5.82 4.01 -27.84
CA CYS A 52 5.98 3.70 -26.42
C CYS A 52 7.42 3.94 -25.97
N GLN A 53 7.58 4.48 -24.77
CA GLN A 53 8.89 4.58 -24.13
C GLN A 53 9.38 3.19 -23.68
N GLY A 54 8.46 2.31 -23.27
CA GLY A 54 8.69 0.90 -23.00
C GLY A 54 8.16 -0.01 -24.10
N GLY A 55 7.96 -1.28 -23.77
CA GLY A 55 7.35 -2.29 -24.63
C GLY A 55 5.87 -2.05 -24.93
N ILE A 56 5.28 -2.99 -25.67
CA ILE A 56 3.87 -2.98 -26.07
C ILE A 56 3.15 -4.13 -25.37
N THR A 57 2.07 -3.81 -24.69
CA THR A 57 1.16 -4.74 -24.02
C THR A 57 -0.23 -4.66 -24.64
N THR A 58 -1.23 -5.17 -23.94
CA THR A 58 -2.64 -5.11 -24.32
C THR A 58 -3.48 -4.41 -23.26
N GLY A 59 -4.52 -3.71 -23.70
CA GLY A 59 -5.50 -3.09 -22.81
C GLY A 59 -6.34 -4.09 -22.02
N ILE A 60 -7.39 -3.59 -21.37
CA ILE A 60 -8.30 -4.29 -20.45
C ILE A 60 -8.79 -5.64 -21.00
N CYS A 61 -9.31 -5.65 -22.24
CA CYS A 61 -9.82 -6.87 -22.87
C CYS A 61 -8.76 -7.74 -23.56
N GLY A 62 -7.48 -7.41 -23.46
CA GLY A 62 -6.40 -8.20 -24.07
C GLY A 62 -6.27 -8.07 -25.60
N CYS A 63 -7.12 -7.30 -26.27
CA CYS A 63 -7.15 -7.22 -27.74
C CYS A 63 -6.38 -6.02 -28.32
N CYS A 64 -6.52 -4.84 -27.71
CA CYS A 64 -5.95 -3.61 -28.27
C CYS A 64 -4.53 -3.39 -27.77
N PRO A 65 -3.58 -3.02 -28.66
CA PRO A 65 -2.22 -2.74 -28.25
C PRO A 65 -2.19 -1.47 -27.37
N ALA A 66 -1.38 -1.50 -26.32
CA ALA A 66 -1.20 -0.40 -25.37
C ALA A 66 0.28 -0.31 -24.96
N CYS A 67 0.74 0.85 -24.50
CA CYS A 67 2.10 0.95 -23.97
C CYS A 67 2.23 0.26 -22.62
N ALA A 68 3.34 -0.44 -22.43
CA ALA A 68 3.72 -1.00 -21.15
C ALA A 68 4.00 0.10 -20.12
N LYS A 69 3.75 -0.23 -18.85
CA LYS A 69 4.09 0.61 -17.70
C LYS A 69 5.53 0.37 -17.27
N LEU A 70 6.28 1.46 -17.13
CA LEU A 70 7.69 1.45 -16.73
C LEU A 70 7.85 1.31 -15.21
N ALA A 71 9.08 1.07 -14.77
CA ALA A 71 9.40 0.94 -13.35
C ALA A 71 8.96 2.18 -12.56
N GLY A 72 8.27 1.96 -11.43
CA GLY A 72 7.72 3.02 -10.59
C GLY A 72 6.37 3.57 -11.05
N GLU A 73 5.87 3.19 -12.24
CA GLU A 73 4.54 3.60 -12.69
C GLU A 73 3.42 2.77 -12.05
N SER A 74 2.23 3.37 -11.99
CA SER A 74 1.04 2.69 -11.48
C SER A 74 0.54 1.62 -12.45
N CYS A 75 0.12 0.48 -11.91
CA CYS A 75 -0.36 -0.68 -12.67
C CYS A 75 -1.51 -1.38 -11.97
N GLY A 76 -2.16 -2.32 -12.67
CA GLY A 76 -3.24 -3.13 -12.12
C GLY A 76 -4.58 -2.39 -12.03
N GLY A 77 -5.22 -2.46 -10.87
CA GLY A 77 -6.63 -2.07 -10.70
C GLY A 77 -7.59 -3.10 -11.30
N THR A 78 -8.90 -2.87 -11.15
CA THR A 78 -9.92 -3.79 -11.70
C THR A 78 -9.73 -3.95 -13.22
N TRP A 79 -9.47 -5.17 -13.67
CA TRP A 79 -9.19 -5.52 -15.08
C TRP A 79 -7.96 -4.85 -15.70
N ASP A 80 -6.95 -4.50 -14.90
CA ASP A 80 -5.73 -3.81 -15.36
C ASP A 80 -5.99 -2.46 -16.04
N TYR A 81 -7.04 -1.73 -15.64
CA TYR A 81 -7.35 -0.43 -16.25
C TYR A 81 -6.24 0.60 -16.05
N LEU A 82 -5.39 0.44 -15.02
CA LEU A 82 -4.20 1.27 -14.82
C LEU A 82 -3.03 0.87 -15.71
N GLY A 83 -3.11 -0.28 -16.38
CA GLY A 83 -2.11 -0.79 -17.30
C GLY A 83 -1.27 -1.93 -16.74
N LYS A 84 -0.50 -2.54 -17.64
CA LYS A 84 0.35 -3.69 -17.39
C LYS A 84 1.81 -3.28 -17.47
N CYS A 85 2.64 -3.85 -16.60
CA CYS A 85 4.06 -3.55 -16.54
C CYS A 85 4.83 -4.08 -17.76
N ASP A 86 5.96 -3.45 -18.04
CA ASP A 86 6.87 -3.83 -19.12
C ASP A 86 7.60 -5.16 -18.85
N GLU A 87 8.28 -5.67 -19.87
CA GLU A 87 9.04 -6.91 -19.78
C GLU A 87 10.09 -6.84 -18.64
N GLY A 88 10.14 -7.88 -17.81
CA GLY A 88 11.01 -7.92 -16.63
C GLY A 88 10.50 -7.16 -15.40
N LEU A 89 9.30 -6.55 -15.49
CA LEU A 89 8.63 -5.89 -14.38
C LEU A 89 7.37 -6.67 -13.96
N VAL A 90 7.00 -6.57 -12.69
CA VAL A 90 5.79 -7.15 -12.11
C VAL A 90 5.00 -6.07 -11.36
N CYS A 91 3.67 -6.15 -11.42
CA CYS A 91 2.81 -5.23 -10.71
C CYS A 91 2.69 -5.63 -9.24
N VAL A 92 3.26 -4.83 -8.35
CA VAL A 92 3.24 -5.09 -6.90
C VAL A 92 2.18 -4.22 -6.24
N TYR A 93 1.19 -4.86 -5.62
CA TYR A 93 0.14 -4.20 -4.86
C TYR A 93 0.64 -3.87 -3.45
N GLN A 94 0.34 -2.67 -2.95
CA GLN A 94 0.62 -2.35 -1.55
C GLN A 94 -0.36 -3.16 -0.69
N GLU A 95 0.12 -3.77 0.40
CA GLU A 95 -0.75 -4.49 1.33
C GLU A 95 -1.87 -3.56 1.79
N ALA A 96 -3.11 -4.03 1.65
CA ALA A 96 -4.30 -3.26 1.94
C ALA A 96 -4.27 -2.85 3.42
N THR A 97 -4.00 -1.58 3.70
CA THR A 97 -4.36 -1.01 5.00
C THR A 97 -5.87 -1.09 5.13
N ASP A 98 -6.32 -1.70 6.22
CA ASP A 98 -7.68 -2.12 6.51
C ASP A 98 -8.79 -1.27 5.86
N GLY A 99 -9.65 -1.92 5.06
CA GLY A 99 -11.01 -1.45 4.79
C GLY A 99 -11.31 -0.82 3.42
N LYS A 100 -10.40 -0.83 2.44
CA LYS A 100 -10.75 -0.41 1.06
C LYS A 100 -11.36 -1.55 0.24
N PRO A 101 -12.42 -1.31 -0.54
CA PRO A 101 -13.00 -2.33 -1.41
C PRO A 101 -11.97 -2.81 -2.44
N GLU A 102 -12.01 -4.12 -2.71
CA GLU A 102 -11.14 -4.88 -3.64
C GLU A 102 -11.01 -4.25 -5.05
N ALA A 103 -11.97 -3.40 -5.43
CA ALA A 103 -12.03 -2.68 -6.70
C ALA A 103 -10.93 -1.63 -6.94
N GLU A 104 -10.13 -1.28 -5.93
CA GLU A 104 -9.08 -0.24 -6.03
C GLU A 104 -7.67 -0.73 -5.70
N LEU A 105 -7.36 -2.03 -5.83
CA LEU A 105 -5.98 -2.50 -5.63
C LEU A 105 -5.06 -1.94 -6.74
N LYS A 106 -4.49 -0.78 -6.46
CA LYS A 106 -3.53 -0.08 -7.30
C LYS A 106 -2.13 -0.58 -6.95
N GLY A 107 -1.43 -1.10 -7.95
CA GLY A 107 -0.05 -1.55 -7.82
C GLY A 107 0.96 -0.55 -8.39
N THR A 108 2.23 -0.90 -8.24
CA THR A 108 3.38 -0.21 -8.85
C THR A 108 4.28 -1.21 -9.55
N CYS A 109 4.77 -0.88 -10.75
CA CYS A 109 5.68 -1.76 -11.49
C CYS A 109 7.07 -1.79 -10.85
N LYS A 110 7.51 -2.99 -10.49
CA LYS A 110 8.83 -3.24 -9.87
C LYS A 110 9.57 -4.32 -10.63
N SER A 111 10.90 -4.29 -10.59
CA SER A 111 11.69 -5.35 -11.24
C SER A 111 11.50 -6.68 -10.50
N VAL A 112 11.48 -7.78 -11.24
CA VAL A 112 11.44 -9.12 -10.64
C VAL A 112 12.60 -9.31 -9.65
N LEU A 113 13.79 -8.75 -9.94
CA LEU A 113 14.92 -8.79 -9.02
C LEU A 113 14.69 -8.02 -7.71
N GLU A 114 13.97 -6.91 -7.74
CA GLU A 114 13.57 -6.17 -6.53
C GLU A 114 12.58 -7.00 -5.70
N VAL A 115 11.62 -7.65 -6.35
CA VAL A 115 10.63 -8.50 -5.67
C VAL A 115 11.30 -9.72 -5.04
N LEU A 116 12.15 -10.44 -5.79
CA LEU A 116 12.88 -11.59 -5.25
C LEU A 116 13.81 -11.21 -4.08
N LYS A 117 14.41 -10.01 -4.12
CA LYS A 117 15.20 -9.48 -3.00
C LYS A 117 14.33 -9.19 -1.78
N ALA A 118 13.08 -8.74 -1.98
CA ALA A 118 12.12 -8.53 -0.91
C ALA A 118 11.56 -9.86 -0.35
N ASP A 119 11.31 -10.86 -1.19
CA ASP A 119 10.82 -12.19 -0.77
C ASP A 119 11.86 -12.96 0.05
N THR A 120 13.15 -12.61 -0.08
CA THR A 120 14.22 -13.14 0.78
C THR A 120 14.27 -12.43 2.14
N CYS A 121 13.61 -11.28 2.30
CA CYS A 121 13.61 -10.55 3.55
C CYS A 121 12.68 -11.21 4.59
N ARG A 122 13.12 -11.25 5.84
CA ARG A 122 12.23 -11.32 7.02
C ARG A 122 11.16 -10.22 6.99
N PRO A 123 10.03 -10.38 7.71
CA PRO A 123 8.99 -9.36 7.80
C PRO A 123 9.54 -7.99 8.18
N GLU A 124 8.89 -6.92 7.71
CA GLU A 124 9.31 -5.54 7.99
C GLU A 124 9.30 -5.26 9.51
N CYS A 125 10.30 -4.54 9.98
CA CYS A 125 10.29 -4.03 11.35
C CYS A 125 9.24 -2.91 11.45
N THR A 126 8.00 -3.27 11.78
CA THR A 126 6.96 -2.31 12.17
C THR A 126 6.84 -2.22 13.69
N TRP A 127 6.24 -1.13 14.17
CA TRP A 127 5.96 -0.94 15.59
C TRP A 127 5.12 -2.11 16.14
N GLU A 128 4.08 -2.51 15.41
CA GLU A 128 3.15 -3.56 15.78
C GLU A 128 3.86 -4.92 15.82
N PHE A 129 4.65 -5.23 14.78
CA PHE A 129 5.39 -6.47 14.67
C PHE A 129 6.41 -6.61 15.81
N CYS A 130 7.19 -5.58 16.07
CA CYS A 130 8.23 -5.62 17.09
C CYS A 130 7.71 -5.53 18.52
N LYS A 131 6.56 -4.87 18.74
CA LYS A 131 5.88 -4.89 20.03
C LYS A 131 5.38 -6.30 20.38
N ALA A 132 4.86 -7.03 19.39
CA ALA A 132 4.42 -8.41 19.57
C ALA A 132 5.60 -9.40 19.67
N ASN A 133 6.71 -9.12 18.97
CA ASN A 133 7.83 -10.04 18.80
C ASN A 133 9.18 -9.37 19.12
N PRO A 134 9.50 -9.12 20.40
CA PRO A 134 10.64 -8.27 20.78
C PRO A 134 12.02 -8.86 20.39
N ASN A 135 12.13 -10.17 20.22
CA ASN A 135 13.41 -10.83 19.92
C ASN A 135 13.50 -11.35 18.48
N GLU A 136 12.50 -11.11 17.64
CA GLU A 136 12.50 -11.59 16.26
C GLU A 136 13.40 -10.75 15.36
N ILE A 137 13.93 -11.41 14.32
CA ILE A 137 14.69 -10.75 13.26
C ILE A 137 13.71 -10.21 12.22
N CYS A 138 13.85 -8.94 11.88
CA CYS A 138 12.99 -8.22 10.94
C CYS A 138 13.82 -7.38 9.95
N SER A 139 13.21 -7.00 8.83
CA SER A 139 13.78 -6.13 7.80
C SER A 139 13.63 -4.66 8.20
N ALA A 140 14.74 -3.99 8.52
CA ALA A 140 14.76 -2.56 8.82
C ALA A 140 15.02 -1.71 7.56
N ARG A 141 14.74 -2.21 6.35
CA ARG A 141 15.04 -1.49 5.09
C ARG A 141 14.52 -0.05 5.07
N SER A 142 13.38 0.18 5.72
CA SER A 142 12.61 1.43 5.71
C SER A 142 12.76 2.23 7.02
N VAL A 143 13.10 1.57 8.13
CA VAL A 143 13.17 2.17 9.48
C VAL A 143 14.57 2.17 10.08
N SER A 144 15.57 1.66 9.36
CA SER A 144 16.96 1.68 9.81
C SER A 144 17.45 3.12 9.93
N MET A 145 17.93 3.48 11.12
CA MET A 145 18.49 4.79 11.42
C MET A 145 19.70 5.13 10.54
N GLN A 146 20.45 4.09 10.14
CA GLN A 146 21.57 4.22 9.22
C GLN A 146 21.68 2.99 8.32
N LYS A 147 21.56 3.20 7.01
CA LYS A 147 21.76 2.14 6.02
C LYS A 147 23.24 1.79 5.92
N ARG A 148 23.57 0.50 5.99
CA ARG A 148 24.94 -0.04 5.90
C ARG A 148 25.08 -0.94 4.68
N GLU A 149 26.19 -0.87 3.97
CA GLU A 149 26.40 -1.69 2.76
C GLU A 149 26.30 -3.20 3.05
N CYS A 150 26.92 -3.66 4.15
CA CYS A 150 26.86 -5.07 4.58
C CYS A 150 25.47 -5.56 4.99
N GLY A 151 24.56 -4.66 5.35
CA GLY A 151 23.18 -5.00 5.70
C GLY A 151 22.33 -5.37 4.47
N GLY A 152 22.88 -5.22 3.26
CA GLY A 152 22.21 -5.56 2.02
C GLY A 152 20.92 -4.78 1.81
N HIS A 153 19.99 -5.36 1.05
CA HIS A 153 18.71 -4.71 0.75
C HIS A 153 17.79 -4.61 1.98
N CYS A 154 17.71 -5.67 2.77
CA CYS A 154 16.73 -5.79 3.87
C CYS A 154 17.19 -5.08 5.15
N GLN A 155 18.50 -4.83 5.33
CA GLN A 155 19.06 -4.25 6.55
C GLN A 155 18.56 -4.99 7.80
N HIS A 156 18.59 -6.33 7.79
CA HIS A 156 18.02 -7.13 8.87
C HIS A 156 18.62 -6.76 10.23
N THR A 157 17.75 -6.65 11.21
CA THR A 157 18.11 -6.40 12.61
C THR A 157 17.12 -7.12 13.53
N THR A 158 17.31 -7.03 14.83
CA THR A 158 16.40 -7.60 15.83
C THR A 158 15.44 -6.52 16.33
N CYS A 159 14.18 -6.88 16.58
CA CYS A 159 13.19 -5.94 17.12
C CYS A 159 13.61 -5.26 18.43
N SER A 160 14.43 -5.90 19.25
CA SER A 160 15.03 -5.34 20.46
C SER A 160 16.00 -4.18 20.19
N SER A 161 16.46 -4.04 18.94
CA SER A 161 17.29 -2.92 18.48
C SER A 161 16.46 -1.75 17.94
N CYS A 162 15.14 -1.83 18.01
CA CYS A 162 14.22 -0.77 17.58
C CYS A 162 13.69 0.05 18.77
N LEU A 163 13.46 1.34 18.54
CA LEU A 163 12.97 2.28 19.53
C LEU A 163 12.06 3.35 18.90
N VAL A 164 11.25 3.99 19.75
CA VAL A 164 10.42 5.14 19.36
C VAL A 164 11.10 6.42 19.82
N LEU A 165 11.45 7.29 18.87
CA LEU A 165 11.97 8.62 19.12
C LEU A 165 10.81 9.60 19.31
N ARG A 166 10.71 10.19 20.50
CA ARG A 166 9.70 11.23 20.80
C ARG A 166 10.28 12.62 20.60
N PRO A 167 9.63 13.49 19.80
CA PRO A 167 10.00 14.89 19.71
C PRO A 167 9.94 15.56 21.09
N PRO A 168 10.88 16.45 21.45
CA PRO A 168 10.80 17.21 22.70
C PRO A 168 9.60 18.17 22.66
N SER A 169 9.01 18.41 23.83
CA SER A 169 7.84 19.28 24.00
C SER A 169 8.20 20.77 23.88
N CYS A 170 8.58 21.22 22.69
CA CYS A 170 8.86 22.62 22.38
C CYS A 170 7.68 23.23 21.60
N ALA A 171 6.83 24.00 22.28
CA ALA A 171 5.59 24.54 21.73
C ALA A 171 5.76 25.76 20.79
N GLN A 172 7.00 26.12 20.40
CA GLN A 172 7.21 27.32 19.59
C GLN A 172 6.88 27.06 18.11
N THR A 173 5.93 27.81 17.56
CA THR A 173 5.66 27.88 16.11
C THR A 173 6.41 29.07 15.53
N CYS A 174 7.40 28.82 14.68
CA CYS A 174 8.27 29.86 14.11
C CYS A 174 8.07 30.03 12.60
N SER A 175 8.16 31.26 12.11
CA SER A 175 8.32 31.55 10.68
C SER A 175 9.73 31.18 10.21
N PRO A 176 9.95 30.72 8.95
CA PRO A 176 11.27 30.37 8.43
C PRO A 176 12.31 31.50 8.46
N ILE A 177 11.85 32.76 8.50
CA ILE A 177 12.70 33.96 8.51
C ILE A 177 12.84 34.59 9.90
N ASP A 178 12.12 34.09 10.91
CA ASP A 178 12.23 34.60 12.28
C ASP A 178 13.38 33.89 13.00
N HIS A 179 14.58 34.39 12.75
CA HIS A 179 15.81 33.86 13.35
C HIS A 179 15.78 33.87 14.88
N VAL A 180 15.09 34.84 15.50
CA VAL A 180 15.00 34.93 16.97
C VAL A 180 14.15 33.80 17.53
N CYS A 181 12.99 33.55 16.91
CA CYS A 181 12.14 32.42 17.25
C CYS A 181 12.87 31.08 17.02
N LEU A 182 13.49 30.91 15.85
CA LEU A 182 14.25 29.69 15.50
C LEU A 182 15.38 29.42 16.49
N HIS A 183 16.13 30.45 16.91
CA HIS A 183 17.15 30.30 17.95
C HIS A 183 16.58 29.95 19.32
N ARG A 184 15.39 30.46 19.68
CA ARG A 184 14.72 30.11 20.93
C ARG A 184 14.22 28.66 20.91
N PHE A 185 13.65 28.23 19.80
CA PHE A 185 13.27 26.84 19.57
C PHE A 185 14.48 25.91 19.65
N GLY A 186 15.58 26.24 18.96
CA GLY A 186 16.82 25.46 19.03
C GLY A 186 17.39 25.35 20.45
N ARG A 187 17.29 26.40 21.27
CA ARG A 187 17.67 26.36 22.69
C ARG A 187 16.75 25.45 23.52
N CYS A 188 15.43 25.50 23.28
CA CYS A 188 14.48 24.59 23.93
C CYS A 188 14.83 23.13 23.65
N VAL A 189 15.00 22.78 22.37
CA VAL A 189 15.38 21.43 21.94
C VAL A 189 16.68 20.99 22.59
N ARG A 190 17.71 21.85 22.56
CA ARG A 190 19.02 21.54 23.17
C ARG A 190 18.93 21.34 24.68
N GLY A 191 18.07 22.08 25.39
CA GLY A 191 17.83 21.87 26.81
C GLY A 191 17.36 20.44 27.12
N HIS A 192 16.38 19.95 26.35
CA HIS A 192 15.88 18.58 26.49
C HIS A 192 16.92 17.49 26.17
N LEU A 193 17.91 17.79 25.31
CA LEU A 193 18.98 16.85 24.96
C LEU A 193 20.10 16.79 26.00
N THR A 194 20.23 17.81 26.83
CA THR A 194 21.29 17.88 27.85
C THR A 194 20.88 17.30 29.20
N GLU A 195 19.58 17.17 29.48
CA GLU A 195 19.07 16.69 30.77
C GLU A 195 18.93 15.17 30.87
N ASP A 196 18.82 14.43 29.75
CA ASP A 196 18.70 12.96 29.77
C ASP A 196 19.55 12.28 28.69
N LYS A 197 20.25 11.21 29.10
CA LYS A 197 21.07 10.34 28.24
C LYS A 197 20.23 9.76 27.10
N HIS A 198 20.30 10.24 25.85
CA HIS A 198 20.06 9.47 24.61
C HIS A 198 20.58 10.23 23.37
N PRO A 199 21.05 9.54 22.31
CA PRO A 199 21.65 10.16 21.13
C PRO A 199 20.61 10.79 20.21
N THR A 200 20.92 12.01 19.75
CA THR A 200 20.18 12.73 18.72
C THR A 200 20.32 12.05 17.37
N VAL A 201 19.20 11.69 16.74
CA VAL A 201 19.16 11.53 15.28
C VAL A 201 17.99 12.28 14.67
N CYS A 202 18.33 13.35 13.95
CA CYS A 202 17.44 13.96 12.98
C CYS A 202 17.67 13.25 11.65
N HIS A 203 16.79 12.29 11.30
CA HIS A 203 16.78 11.67 9.98
C HIS A 203 15.46 12.00 9.27
N GLN A 204 15.52 12.24 7.95
CA GLN A 204 14.36 12.69 7.17
C GLN A 204 13.40 11.56 6.73
N ASN A 205 13.65 10.31 7.15
CA ASN A 205 12.93 9.13 6.65
C ASN A 205 12.42 8.23 7.79
N LEU A 206 11.76 8.82 8.78
CA LEU A 206 11.25 8.06 9.93
C LEU A 206 9.77 7.73 9.76
N GLN A 207 9.37 6.49 10.09
CA GLN A 207 7.96 6.15 10.16
C GLN A 207 7.34 6.76 11.40
N ASN A 208 6.30 7.57 11.22
CA ASN A 208 5.60 8.24 12.29
C ASN A 208 4.42 7.39 12.78
N ASN A 209 4.21 7.34 14.09
CA ASN A 209 3.00 6.81 14.73
C ASN A 209 2.49 7.82 15.78
N SER A 210 1.39 7.49 16.46
CA SER A 210 0.83 8.36 17.50
C SER A 210 1.78 8.60 18.70
N GLU A 211 2.81 7.78 18.85
CA GLU A 211 3.76 7.81 19.95
C GLU A 211 5.11 8.44 19.59
N GLY A 212 5.37 8.76 18.31
CA GLY A 212 6.62 9.32 17.81
C GLY A 212 7.13 8.62 16.55
N PHE A 213 8.44 8.61 16.37
CA PHE A 213 9.10 8.06 15.19
C PHE A 213 9.73 6.69 15.48
N PHE A 214 9.29 5.64 14.81
CA PHE A 214 9.86 4.30 14.97
C PHE A 214 11.13 4.12 14.13
N VAL A 215 12.21 3.72 14.79
CA VAL A 215 13.53 3.49 14.17
C VAL A 215 14.16 2.21 14.68
N CYS A 216 15.00 1.61 13.86
CA CYS A 216 15.83 0.47 14.25
C CYS A 216 17.31 0.77 14.05
N LEU A 217 18.13 0.26 14.97
CA LEU A 217 19.58 0.28 14.84
C LEU A 217 20.02 -0.99 14.11
N ALA A 218 20.80 -0.81 13.04
CA ALA A 218 21.48 -1.91 12.36
C ALA A 218 22.87 -2.13 12.99
N PRO A 219 23.32 -3.38 13.14
CA PRO A 219 24.65 -3.67 13.65
C PRO A 219 25.74 -3.09 12.73
N ALA A 220 26.91 -2.82 13.30
CA ALA A 220 28.08 -2.44 12.51
C ALA A 220 28.50 -3.58 11.58
N CYS A 221 29.07 -3.24 10.42
CA CYS A 221 29.61 -4.25 9.53
C CYS A 221 30.79 -4.96 10.21
N PRO A 222 30.89 -6.29 10.08
CA PRO A 222 32.07 -7.00 10.56
C PRO A 222 33.30 -6.45 9.84
N THR A 223 34.27 -5.95 10.60
CA THR A 223 35.61 -5.70 10.07
C THR A 223 36.16 -7.02 9.57
N ALA A 224 36.59 -7.09 8.32
CA ALA A 224 37.28 -8.27 7.79
C ALA A 224 38.40 -8.64 8.77
N ALA A 225 38.23 -9.76 9.47
CA ALA A 225 39.28 -10.30 10.31
C ALA A 225 40.36 -10.79 9.34
N ASN A 226 41.53 -10.14 9.38
CA ASN A 226 42.75 -10.66 8.78
C ASN A 226 43.20 -11.93 9.51
#